data_AF-A0A159Z0D3-F1
#
_entry.id   AF-A0A159Z0D3-F1
#
_cell.length_a   1.000
_cell.length_b   1.000
_cell.length_c   1.000
_cell.angle_alpha   90.00
_cell.angle_beta   90.00
_cell.angle_gamma   90.00
#
_symmetry.space_group_name_H-M   'P 1'
#
loop_
_entity.id
_entity.type
_entity.pdbx_description
1 polymer ?
#
loop_
_entity_poly.entity_id
_entity_poly.type
_entity_poly.pdbx_seq_one_letter_code
_entity_poly.pdbx_strand_id
1 'polypeptide(L)' 'MTGALVIAGLGPGAERMVTPEVMAALAGATDVLGYLPYVARIAPGRA' A
#
# COMPACT_ATOMS: atom_id res chain seq x y z
N MET A 1 -0.22 3.68 -23.60
CA MET A 1 -0.91 3.66 -22.29
C MET A 1 -0.53 2.36 -21.60
N THR A 2 0.31 2.43 -20.59
CA THR A 2 0.73 1.26 -19.79
C THR A 2 0.54 1.62 -18.32
N GLY A 3 -0.20 0.79 -17.60
CA GLY A 3 -0.39 0.88 -16.15
C GLY A 3 -0.46 -0.53 -15.59
N ALA A 4 -0.28 -0.65 -14.27
CA ALA A 4 -0.34 -1.92 -13.58
C ALA A 4 -1.27 -1.82 -12.36
N LEU A 5 -1.93 -2.93 -12.04
CA LEU A 5 -2.69 -3.10 -10.81
C LEU A 5 -1.96 -4.12 -9.94
N VAL A 6 -1.57 -3.72 -8.74
CA VAL A 6 -0.89 -4.58 -7.76
C VAL A 6 -1.80 -4.77 -6.55
N ILE A 7 -2.07 -6.02 -6.19
CA ILE A 7 -2.77 -6.35 -4.95
C ILE A 7 -1.72 -6.68 -3.90
N ALA A 8 -1.54 -5.79 -2.93
CA ALA A 8 -0.50 -5.88 -1.90
C ALA A 8 -1.09 -6.22 -0.53
N GLY A 9 -0.53 -7.23 0.15
CA GLY A 9 -0.89 -7.59 1.51
C GLY A 9 -0.07 -6.81 2.55
N LEU A 10 -0.74 -6.02 3.40
CA LEU A 10 -0.08 -5.20 4.45
C LEU A 10 0.24 -5.96 5.76
N GLY A 11 0.14 -7.28 5.72
CA GLY A 11 0.24 -8.13 6.91
C GLY A 11 -0.86 -7.84 7.95
N PRO A 12 -0.77 -8.49 9.13
CA PRO A 12 -1.84 -8.47 10.13
C PRO A 12 -1.89 -7.18 10.98
N GLY A 13 -0.88 -6.31 10.91
CA GLY A 13 -0.88 -5.06 11.67
C GLY A 13 0.50 -4.45 11.88
N ALA A 14 1.47 -5.26 12.33
CA ALA A 14 2.81 -4.76 12.62
C ALA A 14 3.55 -4.35 11.33
N GLU A 15 4.13 -3.15 11.31
CA GLU A 15 4.83 -2.58 10.15
C GLU A 15 6.00 -3.46 9.67
N ARG A 16 6.75 -4.06 10.59
CA ARG A 16 7.84 -5.02 10.28
C ARG A 16 7.39 -6.27 9.50
N MET A 17 6.08 -6.52 9.42
CA MET A 17 5.51 -7.66 8.69
C MET A 17 5.09 -7.29 7.27
N VAL A 18 5.23 -6.02 6.87
CA VAL A 18 5.10 -5.62 5.46
C VAL A 18 6.39 -5.99 4.75
N THR A 19 6.27 -6.68 3.60
CA THR A 19 7.46 -7.17 2.89
C THR A 19 8.13 -6.05 2.07
N PRO A 20 9.43 -6.18 1.77
CA PRO A 20 10.13 -5.22 0.91
C PRO A 20 9.48 -5.04 -0.47
N GLU A 21 8.91 -6.09 -1.05
CA GLU A 21 8.23 -6.03 -2.36
C GLU A 21 6.97 -5.17 -2.30
N VAL A 22 6.20 -5.27 -1.21
CA VAL A 22 5.04 -4.40 -0.98
C VAL A 22 5.49 -2.96 -0.81
N MET A 23 6.55 -2.70 -0.05
CA MET A 23 7.09 -1.35 0.11
C MET A 23 7.56 -0.76 -1.23
N ALA A 24 8.22 -1.55 -2.07
CA ALA A 24 8.63 -1.13 -3.40
C ALA A 24 7.44 -0.82 -4.32
N ALA A 25 6.39 -1.65 -4.29
CA ALA A 25 5.17 -1.39 -5.05
C ALA A 25 4.46 -0.11 -4.59
N LEU A 26 4.38 0.12 -3.28
CA LEU A 26 3.78 1.33 -2.72
C LEU A 26 4.59 2.59 -3.05
N ALA A 27 5.92 2.51 -3.05
CA ALA A 27 6.78 3.65 -3.40
C ALA A 27 6.61 4.11 -4.86
N GLY A 28 6.23 3.22 -5.77
CA GLY A 28 5.94 3.53 -7.17
C GLY A 28 4.45 3.80 -7.47
N ALA A 29 3.56 3.62 -6.48
CA ALA A 29 2.12 3.75 -6.70
C ALA A 29 1.70 5.22 -6.80
N THR A 30 0.91 5.56 -7.81
CA THR A 30 0.27 6.88 -7.93
C THR A 30 -1.02 6.96 -7.12
N ASP A 31 -1.72 5.84 -6.99
CA ASP A 31 -3.02 5.73 -6.36
C ASP A 31 -3.06 4.48 -5.47
N VAL A 32 -3.62 4.61 -4.26
CA VAL A 32 -3.80 3.50 -3.33
C VAL A 32 -5.29 3.38 -3.00
N LEU A 33 -5.86 2.22 -3.30
CA LEU A 33 -7.28 1.92 -3.11
C LEU A 33 -7.46 0.76 -2.13
N GLY A 34 -8.44 0.86 -1.24
CA GLY A 34 -8.74 -0.23 -0.30
C GLY A 34 -9.66 0.19 0.83
N TYR A 35 -9.79 -0.69 1.82
CA TYR A 35 -10.51 -0.40 3.05
C TYR A 35 -9.79 0.72 3.82
N LEU A 36 -10.51 1.80 4.16
CA LEU A 36 -9.90 3.05 4.65
C LEU A 36 -8.93 2.85 5.83
N PRO A 37 -9.22 2.01 6.85
CA PRO A 37 -8.25 1.71 7.93
C PRO A 37 -6.94 1.08 7.46
N TYR A 38 -6.92 0.35 6.35
CA TYR A 38 -5.69 -0.21 5.78
C TYR A 38 -4.93 0.82 4.96
N VAL A 39 -5.62 1.67 4.21
CA VAL A 39 -5.00 2.77 3.45
C VAL A 39 -4.32 3.77 4.40
N ALA A 40 -4.96 4.08 5.52
CA ALA A 40 -4.42 4.96 6.56
C ALA A 40 -3.10 4.46 7.19
N ARG A 41 -2.74 3.19 7.02
CA ARG A 41 -1.46 2.62 7.49
C ARG A 41 -0.28 2.92 6.55
N ILE A 42 -0.55 3.36 5.31
CA ILE A 42 0.48 3.56 4.28
C ILE A 42 0.85 5.04 4.12
N ALA A 43 -0.13 5.94 4.28
CA ALA A 43 0.06 7.37 4.15
C ALA A 43 -0.67 8.11 5.30
N PRO A 44 -0.02 9.05 6.00
CA PRO A 44 -0.75 9.97 6.86
C PRO A 44 -1.65 10.81 5.95
N GLY A 45 -2.97 10.72 6.18
CA GLY A 45 -4.02 11.04 5.21
C GLY A 45 -3.81 12.31 4.38
N ARG A 46 -3.95 12.18 3.06
CA ARG A 46 -4.72 13.17 2.31
C ARG A 46 -6.13 12.61 2.21
N ALA A 47 -7.08 13.33 2.80
CA ALA A 47 -8.49 13.16 2.52
C ALA A 47 -8.76 13.39 1.03
#